data_AF-A0A7S4HRU5-F1
#
_entry.id   AF-A0A7S4HRU5-F1
#
_cell.length_a   1.000
_cell.length_b   1.000
_cell.length_c   1.000
_cell.angle_alpha   90.00
_cell.angle_beta   90.00
_cell.angle_gamma   90.00
#
_symmetry.space_group_name_H-M   'P 1'
#
loop_
_entity.id
_entity.type
_entity.pdbx_description
1 polymer ?
#
loop_
_entity_poly.entity_id
_entity_poly.type
_entity_poly.pdbx_seq_one_letter_code
_entity_poly.pdbx_strand_id
1 'polypeptide(L)'
;ARFLHQVGVICYFDNGSEALRQMVIVDPQFLADAMSSVITIRHRFGQEQATAGILQPSDLPHVWAKFPPETRDVIMELLETFEIAFKVPIGAVIIPSLLPEQQPAEL
;
A
#
# COMPACT_ATOMS: atom_id res chain seq x y z
N ALA A 1 -0.15 -23.52 7.80
CA ALA A 1 -0.23 -22.04 7.77
C ALA A 1 -1.25 -21.49 8.76
N ARG A 2 -2.55 -21.85 8.70
CA ARG A 2 -3.62 -21.22 9.49
C ARG A 2 -3.40 -21.14 11.01
N PHE A 3 -2.88 -22.20 11.65
CA PHE A 3 -2.54 -22.17 13.08
C PHE A 3 -1.46 -21.13 13.41
N LEU A 4 -0.35 -21.13 12.65
CA LEU A 4 0.75 -20.17 12.82
C LEU A 4 0.29 -18.72 12.59
N HIS A 5 -0.69 -18.53 11.69
CA HIS A 5 -1.34 -17.24 11.50
C HIS A 5 -2.17 -16.81 12.71
N GLN A 6 -2.97 -17.71 13.27
CA GLN A 6 -3.79 -17.43 14.45
C GLN A 6 -2.96 -17.11 15.70
N VAL A 7 -1.77 -17.70 15.84
CA VAL A 7 -0.85 -17.39 16.95
C VAL A 7 0.07 -16.20 16.67
N GLY A 8 -0.07 -15.53 15.52
CA GLY A 8 0.68 -14.32 15.17
C GLY A 8 2.14 -14.55 14.77
N VAL A 9 2.53 -15.78 14.45
CA VAL A 9 3.90 -16.12 14.03
C VAL A 9 4.12 -15.80 12.54
N ILE A 10 3.08 -15.93 11.72
CA ILE A 10 3.10 -15.58 10.29
C ILE A 10 1.82 -14.80 9.93
N CYS A 11 1.81 -14.06 8.82
CA CYS A 11 0.58 -13.56 8.22
C CYS A 11 0.27 -14.37 6.95
N TYR A 12 -0.94 -14.93 6.91
CA TYR A 12 -1.44 -15.70 5.77
C TYR A 12 -2.88 -15.26 5.48
N PHE A 13 -3.15 -14.85 4.24
CA PHE A 13 -4.44 -14.29 3.84
C PHE A 13 -5.19 -15.29 2.96
N ASP A 14 -6.17 -16.00 3.53
CA ASP A 14 -6.96 -17.01 2.80
C ASP A 14 -8.12 -16.41 1.98
N ASN A 15 -8.42 -15.14 2.21
CA ASN A 15 -9.54 -14.37 1.68
C ASN A 15 -9.12 -13.18 0.80
N GLY A 16 -7.83 -12.98 0.55
CA GLY A 16 -7.30 -11.97 -0.38
C GLY A 16 -7.37 -12.39 -1.86
N SER A 17 -6.71 -11.62 -2.73
CA SER A 17 -6.50 -11.96 -4.15
C SER A 17 -5.76 -13.29 -4.33
N GLU A 18 -5.78 -13.88 -5.53
CA GLU A 18 -5.03 -15.13 -5.79
C GLU A 18 -3.53 -14.99 -5.48
N ALA A 19 -2.94 -13.82 -5.74
CA ALA A 19 -1.54 -13.52 -5.42
C ALA A 19 -1.29 -13.53 -3.90
N LEU A 20 -2.19 -12.94 -3.11
CA LEU A 20 -2.09 -12.94 -1.65
C LEU A 20 -2.32 -14.31 -1.01
N ARG A 21 -3.20 -15.13 -1.59
CA ARG A 21 -3.45 -16.50 -1.10
C ARG A 21 -2.26 -17.43 -1.29
N GLN A 22 -1.38 -17.12 -2.25
CA GLN A 22 -0.13 -17.84 -2.49
C GLN A 22 1.02 -17.31 -1.62
N MET A 23 0.80 -16.24 -0.86
CA MET A 23 1.81 -15.57 -0.10
C MET A 23 1.73 -15.90 1.39
N VAL A 24 2.90 -16.20 1.97
CA VAL A 24 3.07 -16.36 3.40
C VAL A 24 4.08 -15.32 3.88
N ILE A 25 3.61 -14.35 4.65
CA ILE A 25 4.48 -13.36 5.28
C ILE A 25 5.00 -13.98 6.58
N VAL A 26 6.29 -14.23 6.65
CA VAL A 26 6.91 -14.92 7.80
C VAL A 26 7.20 -13.95 8.96
N ASP A 27 7.31 -12.65 8.66
CA ASP A 27 7.57 -11.60 9.65
C ASP A 27 6.40 -10.61 9.74
N PRO A 28 5.63 -10.59 10.84
CA PRO A 28 4.56 -9.61 11.05
C PRO A 28 5.03 -8.15 11.05
N GLN A 29 6.30 -7.87 11.35
CA GLN A 29 6.84 -6.51 11.29
C GLN A 29 6.85 -5.97 9.86
N PHE A 30 7.11 -6.83 8.87
CA PHE A 30 7.03 -6.45 7.46
C PHE A 30 5.64 -5.89 7.09
N LEU A 31 4.56 -6.51 7.61
CA LEU A 31 3.20 -6.03 7.39
C LEU A 31 3.00 -4.65 8.04
N ALA A 32 3.42 -4.48 9.30
CA ALA A 32 3.33 -3.20 9.99
C ALA A 32 4.13 -2.11 9.25
N ASP A 33 5.32 -2.46 8.77
CA ASP A 33 6.18 -1.58 7.99
C ASP A 33 5.54 -1.18 6.66
N ALA A 34 4.90 -2.12 5.96
CA ALA A 34 4.18 -1.87 4.72
C ALA A 34 3.01 -0.90 4.94
N MET A 35 2.20 -1.13 5.98
CA MET A 35 1.09 -0.24 6.35
C MET A 35 1.57 1.16 6.75
N SER A 36 2.65 1.24 7.54
CA SER A 36 3.22 2.53 7.99
C SER A 36 3.78 3.38 6.84
N SER A 37 4.13 2.76 5.70
CA SER A 37 4.65 3.49 4.54
C SER A 37 3.65 4.53 4.02
N VAL A 38 2.34 4.28 4.17
CA VAL A 38 1.24 5.18 3.78
C VAL A 38 1.24 6.47 4.61
N ILE A 39 1.56 6.38 5.90
CA ILE A 39 1.69 7.55 6.78
C ILE A 39 2.88 8.41 6.34
N THR A 40 3.97 7.76 5.94
CA THR A 40 5.17 8.45 5.42
C THR A 40 4.88 9.18 4.12
N ILE A 41 4.02 8.59 3.26
CA ILE A 41 3.55 9.23 2.03
C ILE A 41 2.79 10.52 2.35
N ARG A 42 1.86 10.51 3.31
CA ARG A 42 1.13 11.73 3.74
C ARG A 42 2.08 12.87 4.10
N HIS A 43 3.12 12.57 4.88
CA HIS A 43 4.07 13.59 5.33
C HIS A 43 4.90 14.19 4.17
N ARG A 44 5.21 13.39 3.14
CA ARG A 44 6.07 13.81 2.02
C ARG A 44 5.30 14.39 0.84
N PHE A 45 4.15 13.80 0.49
CA PHE A 45 3.41 14.07 -0.74
C PHE A 45 1.99 14.64 -0.49
N GLY A 46 1.55 14.74 0.77
CA GLY A 46 0.21 15.25 1.12
C GLY A 46 0.10 16.77 1.28
N GLN A 47 1.17 17.53 1.02
CA GLN A 47 1.15 18.99 1.23
C GLN A 47 0.61 19.78 0.03
N GLU A 48 0.67 19.22 -1.17
CA GLU A 48 0.17 19.87 -2.37
C GLU A 48 -1.28 19.43 -2.64
N GLN A 49 -2.23 20.36 -2.44
CA GLN A 49 -3.67 20.12 -2.63
C GLN A 49 -4.03 19.54 -4.01
N ALA A 50 -3.26 19.85 -5.05
CA ALA A 50 -3.57 19.41 -6.42
C ALA A 50 -3.18 17.94 -6.72
N THR A 51 -2.25 17.34 -5.95
CA THR A 51 -1.76 15.97 -6.16
C THR A 51 -1.87 15.09 -4.91
N ALA A 52 -2.48 15.61 -3.85
CA ALA A 52 -2.61 14.93 -2.57
C ALA A 52 -3.24 13.54 -2.75
N GLY A 53 -2.54 12.51 -2.24
CA GLY A 53 -3.00 11.13 -2.32
C GLY A 53 -2.82 10.44 -3.67
N ILE A 54 -2.21 11.08 -4.67
CA ILE A 54 -1.87 10.45 -5.96
C ILE A 54 -0.36 10.29 -6.06
N LEU A 55 0.11 9.04 -6.13
CA LEU A 55 1.52 8.69 -6.33
C LEU A 55 1.77 8.33 -7.79
N GLN A 56 2.73 8.98 -8.42
CA GLN A 56 3.16 8.62 -9.77
C GLN A 56 4.03 7.36 -9.74
N PRO A 57 4.11 6.60 -10.85
CA PRO A 57 5.02 5.45 -10.95
C PRO A 57 6.47 5.77 -10.56
N SER A 58 6.93 7.01 -10.83
CA SER A 58 8.26 7.51 -10.46
C SER A 58 8.48 7.68 -8.96
N ASP A 59 7.41 7.84 -8.18
CA ASP A 59 7.46 8.07 -6.74
C ASP A 59 7.55 6.76 -5.95
N LEU A 60 6.99 5.67 -6.49
CA LEU A 60 6.93 4.36 -5.84
C LEU A 60 8.31 3.82 -5.42
N PRO A 61 9.38 3.90 -6.24
CA PRO A 61 10.72 3.48 -5.83
C PRO A 61 11.25 4.26 -4.61
N HIS A 62 10.87 5.52 -4.45
CA HIS A 62 11.30 6.38 -3.35
C HIS A 62 10.49 6.12 -2.08
N VAL A 63 9.18 5.90 -2.23
CA VAL A 63 8.26 5.56 -1.12
C VAL A 63 8.65 4.21 -0.49
N TRP A 64 8.95 3.22 -1.32
CA TRP A 64 9.33 1.87 -0.87
C TRP A 64 10.83 1.61 -0.96
N ALA A 65 11.66 2.65 -0.84
CA ALA A 65 13.12 2.52 -0.90
C ALA A 65 13.69 1.63 0.22
N LYS A 66 13.01 1.54 1.36
CA LYS A 66 13.39 0.66 2.49
C LYS A 66 13.13 -0.82 2.22
N PHE A 67 12.36 -1.14 1.18
CA PHE A 67 11.96 -2.50 0.84
C PHE A 67 12.72 -3.00 -0.40
N PRO A 68 13.06 -4.30 -0.47
CA PRO A 68 13.62 -4.89 -1.67
C PRO A 68 12.66 -4.72 -2.87
N PRO A 69 13.15 -4.41 -4.08
CA PRO A 69 12.30 -4.18 -5.26
C PRO A 69 11.28 -5.30 -5.54
N GLU A 70 11.68 -6.56 -5.31
CA GLU A 70 10.86 -7.76 -5.47
C GLU A 70 9.66 -7.83 -4.51
N THR A 71 9.67 -7.06 -3.42
CA THR A 71 8.57 -7.00 -2.44
C THR A 71 7.57 -5.88 -2.72
N ARG A 72 7.80 -5.03 -3.72
CA ARG A 72 6.92 -3.88 -4.00
C ARG A 72 5.54 -4.30 -4.48
N ASP A 73 5.47 -5.32 -5.34
CA ASP A 73 4.20 -5.86 -5.80
C ASP A 73 3.41 -6.47 -4.64
N VAL A 74 4.10 -7.16 -3.74
CA VAL A 74 3.54 -7.70 -2.50
C VAL A 74 2.95 -6.60 -1.62
N ILE A 75 3.71 -5.53 -1.39
CA ILE A 75 3.26 -4.39 -0.58
C ILE A 75 2.03 -3.75 -1.22
N MET A 76 2.03 -3.58 -2.54
CA MET A 76 0.88 -3.02 -3.23
C MET A 76 -0.37 -3.92 -3.12
N GLU A 77 -0.22 -5.22 -3.29
CA GLU A 77 -1.31 -6.19 -3.15
C GLU A 77 -1.92 -6.17 -1.73
N LEU A 78 -1.06 -6.03 -0.71
CA LEU A 78 -1.48 -5.84 0.67
C LEU A 78 -2.28 -4.55 0.81
N LEU A 79 -1.74 -3.43 0.33
CA LEU A 79 -2.43 -2.14 0.45
C LEU A 79 -3.78 -2.13 -0.29
N GLU A 80 -3.91 -2.82 -1.43
CA GLU A 80 -5.19 -2.99 -2.12
C GLU A 80 -6.16 -3.87 -1.34
N THR A 81 -5.70 -5.01 -0.81
CA THR A 81 -6.55 -5.93 -0.06
C THR A 81 -7.10 -5.34 1.23
N PHE A 82 -6.33 -4.43 1.84
CA PHE A 82 -6.76 -3.69 3.02
C PHE A 82 -7.46 -2.36 2.69
N GLU A 83 -7.73 -2.10 1.40
CA GLU A 83 -8.44 -0.91 0.91
C GLU A 83 -7.75 0.43 1.24
N ILE A 84 -6.42 0.40 1.36
CA ILE A 84 -5.61 1.56 1.73
C ILE A 84 -5.10 2.32 0.51
N ALA A 85 -4.71 1.59 -0.53
CA ALA A 85 -4.21 2.18 -1.77
C ALA A 85 -4.66 1.36 -2.98
N PHE A 86 -4.83 2.00 -4.13
CA PHE A 86 -5.37 1.38 -5.34
C PHE A 86 -4.54 1.76 -6.57
N LYS A 87 -4.15 0.78 -7.39
CA LYS A 87 -3.59 1.04 -8.71
C LYS A 87 -4.67 1.60 -9.64
N VAL A 88 -4.32 2.64 -10.40
CA VAL A 88 -5.14 3.14 -11.51
C VAL A 88 -4.53 2.75 -12.86
N PRO A 89 -5.31 2.70 -13.95
CA PRO A 89 -4.85 2.22 -15.26
C PRO A 89 -3.63 2.95 -15.83
N ILE A 90 -3.39 4.19 -15.41
CA ILE A 90 -2.23 5.00 -15.81
C ILE A 90 -0.93 4.64 -15.06
N GLY A 91 -0.97 3.60 -14.22
CA GLY A 91 0.17 3.15 -13.40
C GLY A 91 0.37 3.94 -12.10
N ALA A 92 -0.40 5.01 -11.88
CA ALA A 92 -0.40 5.73 -10.63
C ALA A 92 -1.08 4.92 -9.51
N VAL A 93 -0.83 5.31 -8.26
CA VAL A 93 -1.44 4.73 -7.06
C VAL A 93 -2.21 5.82 -6.33
N ILE A 94 -3.46 5.55 -5.99
CA ILE A 94 -4.33 6.46 -5.24
C ILE A 94 -4.44 5.98 -3.79
N ILE A 95 -4.33 6.90 -2.85
CA ILE A 95 -4.52 6.69 -1.41
C ILE A 95 -5.73 7.54 -0.99
N PRO A 96 -6.94 6.96 -0.88
CA PRO A 96 -8.17 7.74 -0.68
C PRO A 96 -8.17 8.62 0.57
N SER A 97 -7.53 8.16 1.65
CA SER A 97 -7.44 8.91 2.92
C SER A 97 -6.58 10.19 2.85
N LEU A 98 -5.91 10.40 1.73
CA LEU A 98 -5.06 11.56 1.44
C LEU A 98 -5.62 12.46 0.35
N LEU A 99 -6.73 12.07 -0.29
CA LEU A 99 -7.38 12.93 -1.27
C LEU A 99 -7.93 14.20 -0.60
N PRO A 100 -7.94 15.35 -1.29
CA PRO A 100 -8.57 16.55 -0.79
C PRO A 100 -10.06 16.31 -0.49
N GLU A 101 -10.56 16.91 0.59
CA GLU A 101 -12.00 16.89 0.89
C GLU A 101 -12.80 17.79 -0.07
N GLN A 102 -12.13 18.78 -0.66
CA GLN A 102 -12.73 19.72 -1.60
C GLN A 102 -12.64 19.15 -3.01
N GLN A 103 -13.78 19.06 -3.68
CA GLN A 103 -13.84 18.72 -5.09
C GLN A 103 -13.08 19.78 -5.92
N PRO A 104 -12.32 19.38 -6.96
CA PRO A 104 -11.71 20.33 -7.87
C PRO A 104 -12.76 21.28 -8.45
N ALA A 105 -12.40 22.55 -8.63
CA ALA A 105 -13.27 23.47 -9.37
C ALA A 105 -13.54 22.88 -10.76
N GLU A 106 -14.82 22.76 -11.14
CA GLU A 106 -15.20 22.30 -12.47
C GLU A 106 -14.58 23.23 -13.52
N LEU A 107 -13.87 22.64 -14.49
CA LEU A 107 -13.24 23.33 -15.62
C LEU A 107 -14.24 23.65 -16.72
#